data_AF-A0A7Y2NNS0-F1
#
_entry.id   AF-A0A7Y2NNS0-F1
#
_cell.length_a   1.000
_cell.length_b   1.000
_cell.length_c   1.000
_cell.angle_alpha   90.00
_cell.angle_beta   90.00
_cell.angle_gamma   90.00
#
_symmetry.space_group_name_H-M   'P 1'
#
loop_
_entity.id
_entity.type
_entity.pdbx_description
1 polymer ?
#
loop_
_entity_poly.entity_id
_entity_poly.type
_entity_poly.pdbx_seq_one_letter_code
_entity_poly.pdbx_strand_id
1 'polypeptide(L)'
;MNLGAFYVVVLVANGSRDEDISHFSGLGRRAPLAAVSLAVFLFALTGIPPFSGFIGKVYLFAEVIHQQIYWLVLVAGINSVVSLYYYARIL
;
A
#
# COMPACT_ATOMS: atom_id res chain seq x y z
N MET A 1 0.13 8.10 -3.98
CA MET A 1 -0.54 6.79 -3.84
C MET A 1 -1.85 6.89 -3.06
N ASN A 2 -1.89 7.58 -1.92
CA ASN A 2 -3.11 7.73 -1.10
C ASN A 2 -4.32 8.25 -1.88
N LEU A 3 -4.17 9.34 -2.64
CA LEU A 3 -5.27 9.89 -3.45
C LEU A 3 -5.87 8.87 -4.43
N GLY A 4 -5.02 8.07 -5.08
CA GLY A 4 -5.47 7.02 -5.98
C GLY A 4 -6.18 5.87 -5.26
N ALA A 5 -5.63 5.42 -4.13
CA ALA A 5 -6.26 4.39 -3.31
C ALA A 5 -7.64 4.85 -2.79
N PHE A 6 -7.72 6.06 -2.24
CA PHE A 6 -8.98 6.63 -1.77
C PHE A 6 -10.00 6.86 -2.88
N TYR A 7 -9.56 7.26 -4.08
CA TYR A 7 -10.46 7.35 -5.23
C TYR A 7 -11.13 6.01 -5.55
N VAL A 8 -10.36 4.91 -5.54
CA VAL A 8 -10.93 3.57 -5.76
C VAL A 8 -11.85 3.16 -4.62
N VAL A 9 -11.49 3.46 -3.37
CA VAL A 9 -12.36 3.20 -2.20
C VAL A 9 -13.71 3.93 -2.35
N VAL A 10 -13.70 5.22 -2.70
CA VAL A 10 -14.93 6.00 -2.91
C VAL A 10 -15.78 5.44 -4.05
N LEU A 11 -15.14 4.99 -5.15
CA LEU A 11 -15.85 4.34 -6.24
C LEU A 11 -16.56 3.05 -5.80
N VAL A 12 -15.89 2.21 -5.01
CA VAL A 12 -16.46 0.95 -4.49
C VAL A 12 -17.56 1.21 -3.46
N ALA A 13 -17.35 2.18 -2.56
CA ALA A 13 -18.31 2.56 -1.53
C ALA A 13 -19.60 3.14 -2.13
N ASN A 14 -19.49 4.00 -3.15
CA ASN A 14 -20.67 4.54 -3.84
C ASN A 14 -21.51 3.45 -4.53
N GLY A 15 -20.87 2.41 -5.07
CA GLY A 15 -21.56 1.27 -5.70
C GLY A 15 -22.25 0.35 -4.69
N SER A 16 -21.65 0.19 -3.51
CA SER A 16 -22.13 -0.75 -2.47
C SER A 16 -23.01 -0.09 -1.41
N ARG A 17 -23.04 1.26 -1.35
CA ARG A 17 -23.64 2.08 -0.28
C ARG A 17 -23.15 1.71 1.12
N ASP A 18 -21.93 1.21 1.19
CA ASP A 18 -21.34 0.66 2.40
C ASP A 18 -19.81 0.76 2.28
N GLU A 19 -19.14 0.98 3.40
CA GLU A 19 -17.70 1.21 3.50
C GLU A 19 -16.95 0.01 4.09
N ASP A 20 -17.66 -1.09 4.35
CA ASP A 20 -17.05 -2.28 4.94
C ASP A 20 -16.00 -2.94 4.01
N ILE A 21 -14.91 -3.42 4.62
CA ILE A 21 -13.78 -4.04 3.92
C ILE A 21 -14.22 -5.31 3.19
N SER A 22 -15.30 -5.96 3.66
CA SER A 22 -15.90 -7.13 3.00
C SER A 22 -16.33 -6.87 1.56
N HIS A 23 -16.65 -5.62 1.18
CA HIS A 23 -17.09 -5.28 -0.18
C HIS A 23 -15.97 -5.29 -1.22
N PHE A 24 -14.71 -5.27 -0.77
CA PHE A 24 -13.54 -5.45 -1.65
C PHE A 24 -13.36 -6.93 -2.07
N SER A 25 -14.03 -7.87 -1.38
CA SER A 25 -13.99 -9.29 -1.75
C SER A 25 -14.63 -9.53 -3.11
N GLY A 26 -13.89 -10.20 -4.00
CA GLY A 26 -14.35 -10.47 -5.37
C GLY A 26 -14.35 -9.24 -6.30
N LEU A 27 -13.77 -8.11 -5.88
CA LEU A 27 -13.66 -6.89 -6.71
C LEU A 27 -12.97 -7.18 -8.05
N GLY A 28 -11.99 -8.10 -8.08
CA GLY A 28 -11.32 -8.52 -9.32
C GLY A 28 -12.25 -9.11 -10.39
N ARG A 29 -13.40 -9.68 -10.00
CA ARG A 29 -14.42 -10.17 -10.94
C ARG A 29 -15.47 -9.11 -11.27
N ARG A 30 -15.84 -8.27 -10.31
CA ARG A 30 -16.89 -7.25 -10.45
C ARG A 30 -16.41 -6.02 -11.24
N ALA A 31 -15.20 -5.55 -10.94
CA ALA A 31 -14.61 -4.35 -11.50
C ALA A 31 -13.08 -4.54 -11.63
N PRO A 32 -12.60 -5.28 -12.64
CA PRO A 32 -11.19 -5.66 -12.77
C PRO A 32 -10.26 -4.45 -12.87
N LEU A 33 -10.68 -3.38 -13.56
CA LEU A 33 -9.89 -2.14 -13.65
C LEU A 33 -9.72 -1.45 -12.28
N ALA A 34 -10.77 -1.43 -11.46
CA ALA A 34 -10.70 -0.87 -10.11
C ALA A 34 -9.81 -1.72 -9.21
N ALA A 35 -9.94 -3.05 -9.29
CA ALA A 35 -9.11 -3.99 -8.53
C ALA A 35 -7.61 -3.85 -8.86
N VAL A 36 -7.25 -3.80 -10.15
CA VAL A 36 -5.86 -3.61 -10.59
C VAL A 36 -5.33 -2.24 -10.14
N SER A 37 -6.14 -1.18 -10.25
CA SER A 37 -5.73 0.16 -9.79
C SER A 37 -5.47 0.19 -8.28
N LEU A 38 -6.36 -0.42 -7.48
CA LEU A 38 -6.19 -0.55 -6.04
C LEU A 38 -4.92 -1.34 -5.70
N ALA A 39 -4.69 -2.47 -6.38
CA ALA A 39 -3.49 -3.28 -6.21
C ALA A 39 -2.20 -2.50 -6.47
N VAL A 40 -2.16 -1.73 -7.57
CA VAL A 40 -1.02 -0.87 -7.89
C VAL A 40 -0.78 0.17 -6.78
N PHE A 41 -1.84 0.83 -6.29
CA PHE A 41 -1.67 1.83 -5.23
C PHE A 41 -1.26 1.22 -3.89
N LEU A 42 -1.81 0.05 -3.52
CA LEU A 42 -1.45 -0.65 -2.29
C LEU A 42 -0.02 -1.19 -2.36
N PHE A 43 0.39 -1.85 -3.45
CA PHE A 43 1.78 -2.30 -3.60
C PHE A 43 2.78 -1.14 -3.61
N ALA A 44 2.39 -0.02 -4.21
CA ALA A 44 3.19 1.19 -4.15
C ALA A 44 3.33 1.69 -2.70
N LEU A 45 2.26 1.67 -1.89
CA LEU A 45 2.31 2.03 -0.47
C LEU A 45 3.15 1.08 0.37
N THR A 46 3.10 -0.22 0.07
CA THR A 46 3.95 -1.23 0.70
C THR A 46 5.43 -0.98 0.40
N GLY A 47 5.73 -0.40 -0.76
CA GLY A 47 7.09 -0.13 -1.22
C GLY A 47 7.79 -1.40 -1.70
N ILE A 48 7.13 -2.18 -2.56
CA ILE A 48 7.75 -3.31 -3.27
C ILE A 48 8.56 -2.79 -4.48
N PRO A 49 9.71 -3.39 -4.85
CA PRO A 49 10.57 -2.95 -5.96
C PRO A 49 9.92 -3.30 -7.32
N PRO A 50 8.97 -2.48 -7.79
CA PRO A 50 9.15 -1.52 -8.90
C PRO A 50 8.42 -0.17 -8.69
N PHE A 51 7.86 0.08 -7.50
CA PHE A 51 7.03 1.26 -7.23
C PHE A 51 7.79 2.41 -6.57
N SER A 52 7.26 3.64 -6.71
CA SER A 52 7.85 4.85 -6.13
C SER A 52 8.02 4.80 -4.60
N GLY A 53 7.17 4.05 -3.89
CA GLY A 53 7.29 3.88 -2.43
C GLY A 53 8.53 3.11 -2.00
N PHE A 54 9.06 2.21 -2.84
CA PHE A 54 10.32 1.52 -2.57
C PHE A 54 11.50 2.48 -2.66
N ILE A 55 11.54 3.30 -3.72
CA ILE A 55 12.60 4.29 -3.94
C ILE A 55 12.68 5.25 -2.75
N GLY A 56 11.53 5.77 -2.30
CA GLY A 56 11.46 6.65 -1.12
C GLY A 56 12.02 5.99 0.16
N LYS A 57 11.69 4.72 0.41
CA LYS A 57 12.22 3.97 1.58
C LYS A 57 13.73 3.76 1.48
N VAL A 58 14.25 3.43 0.30
CA VAL A 58 15.70 3.24 0.09
C VAL A 58 16.47 4.53 0.36
N TYR A 59 15.99 5.68 -0.11
CA TYR A 59 16.61 6.98 0.19
C TYR A 59 16.59 7.29 1.69
N LEU A 60 15.46 7.04 2.37
CA LEU A 60 15.36 7.23 3.82
C LEU A 60 16.32 6.30 4.57
N PHE A 61 16.44 5.03 4.18
CA PHE A 61 17.39 4.10 4.79
C PHE A 61 18.83 4.50 4.54
N ALA A 62 19.16 4.98 3.33
CA ALA A 62 20.50 5.45 3.00
C ALA A 62 20.93 6.62 3.92
N GLU A 63 20.06 7.61 4.11
CA GLU A 63 20.34 8.76 4.99
C GLU A 63 20.49 8.35 6.46
N VAL A 64 19.62 7.47 6.96
CA VAL A 64 19.67 6.99 8.34
C VAL A 64 20.94 6.16 8.61
N ILE A 65 21.36 5.35 7.64
CA ILE A 65 22.63 4.59 7.71
C ILE A 65 23.82 5.55 7.68
N HIS A 66 23.77 6.58 6.83
CA HIS A 66 24.82 7.59 6.74
C HIS A 66 24.99 8.36 8.05
N GLN A 67 23.90 8.65 8.76
CA GLN A 67 23.92 9.25 10.10
C GLN A 67 24.22 8.25 11.24
N GLN A 68 24.51 6.99 10.92
CA GLN A 68 24.81 5.90 11.87
C GLN A 68 23.67 5.58 12.86
N ILE A 69 22.43 5.93 12.54
CA ILE A 69 21.26 5.71 13.42
C ILE A 69 20.60 4.36 13.10
N TYR A 70 21.32 3.27 13.36
CA TYR A 70 20.91 1.91 12.93
C TYR A 70 19.59 1.41 13.53
N TRP A 71 19.23 1.87 14.73
CA TRP A 71 17.95 1.50 15.37
C TRP A 71 16.74 1.90 14.52
N LEU A 72 16.77 3.07 13.87
CA LEU A 72 15.67 3.54 13.03
C LEU A 72 15.51 2.66 11.78
N VAL A 73 16.60 2.12 11.23
CA VAL A 73 16.55 1.16 10.11
C VAL A 73 15.81 -0.11 10.54
N LEU A 74 16.10 -0.61 11.74
CA LEU A 74 15.45 -1.79 12.31
C LEU A 74 13.94 -1.58 12.49
N VAL A 75 13.55 -0.47 13.13
CA VAL A 75 12.14 -0.11 13.33
C VAL A 75 11.41 0.05 12.01
N ALA A 76 12.03 0.76 11.06
CA ALA A 76 11.40 1.02 9.77
C ALA A 76 11.33 -0.23 8.89
N GLY A 77 12.31 -1.14 8.98
CA GLY A 77 12.28 -2.46 8.36
C GLY A 77 11.14 -3.31 8.88
N ILE A 78 10.97 -3.41 10.21
CA ILE A 78 9.85 -4.12 10.84
C ILE A 78 8.51 -3.53 10.40
N ASN A 79 8.37 -2.20 10.43
CA ASN A 79 7.13 -1.52 9.99
C ASN A 79 6.84 -1.79 8.50
N SER A 80 7.89 -1.93 7.67
CA SER A 80 7.74 -2.31 6.27
C SER A 80 7.19 -3.73 6.10
N VAL A 81 7.59 -4.68 6.95
CA VAL A 81 7.08 -6.05 6.93
C VAL A 81 5.64 -6.12 7.46
N VAL A 82 5.36 -5.42 8.56
CA VAL A 82 4.00 -5.30 9.12
C VAL A 82 3.06 -4.69 8.08
N SER A 83 3.54 -3.71 7.31
CA SER A 83 2.74 -3.10 6.25
C SER A 83 2.42 -3.98 5.08
N LEU A 84 3.35 -4.84 4.68
CA LEU A 84 3.08 -5.86 3.70
C LEU A 84 1.91 -6.77 4.12
N TYR A 85 1.85 -7.16 5.40
CA TYR A 85 0.78 -8.04 5.89
C TYR A 85 -0.61 -7.41 5.75
N TYR A 86 -0.81 -6.18 6.25
CA TYR A 86 -2.15 -5.59 6.22
C TYR A 86 -2.58 -5.17 4.81
N TYR A 87 -1.66 -4.76 3.93
CA TYR A 87 -1.99 -4.46 2.53
C TYR A 87 -2.27 -5.73 1.72
N ALA A 88 -1.52 -6.81 1.93
CA ALA A 88 -1.76 -8.09 1.27
C ALA A 88 -3.08 -8.74 1.70
N ARG A 89 -3.57 -8.47 2.92
CA ARG A 89 -4.88 -8.95 3.39
C ARG A 89 -6.06 -8.31 2.63
N ILE A 90 -5.89 -7.10 2.10
CA ILE A 90 -6.95 -6.36 1.38
C ILE A 90 -7.01 -6.80 -0.10
N LEU A 91 -5.89 -7.26 -0.64
CA LEU A 91 -5.75 -7.75 -2.02
C LEU A 91 -6.33 -9.16 -2.21
#